data_AF-A0A1I6V5A7-F1
#
_entry.id   AF-A0A1I6V5A7-F1
#
_cell.length_a   1.000
_cell.length_b   1.000
_cell.length_c   1.000
_cell.angle_alpha   90.00
_cell.angle_beta   90.00
_cell.angle_gamma   90.00
#
_symmetry.space_group_name_H-M   'P 1'
#
loop_
_entity.id
_entity.type
_entity.pdbx_description
1 polymer ?
#
loop_
_entity_poly.entity_id
_entity_poly.type
_entity_poly.pdbx_seq_one_letter_code
_entity_poly.pdbx_strand_id
1 'polypeptide(L)'
;MALTRRYTLSDLKDEVYYFDNNWRRIFANGRAVYVATKNNASLTISIINAKGNKVPKVLQKYKKGSRIVVIGLAVHSPPHTTTNL
;
A
#
# COMPACT_ATOMS: atom_id res chain seq x y z
N MET A 1 33.84 8.38 22.50
CA MET A 1 33.28 7.39 21.56
C MET A 1 31.94 6.90 22.09
N ALA A 2 30.84 7.24 21.41
CA ALA A 2 29.47 6.76 21.60
C ALA A 2 28.63 7.40 20.46
N LEU A 3 27.58 6.80 19.88
CA LEU A 3 26.56 5.97 20.50
C LEU A 3 26.31 4.64 19.79
N THR A 4 26.19 3.58 20.60
CA THR A 4 25.44 2.37 20.26
C THR A 4 23.96 2.73 20.16
N ARG A 5 23.39 2.71 18.96
CA ARG A 5 21.94 2.78 18.76
C ARG A 5 21.45 1.44 18.21
N ARG A 6 20.60 0.77 18.98
CA ARG A 6 19.75 -0.32 18.48
C ARG A 6 18.57 0.32 17.78
N TYR A 7 18.64 0.48 16.46
CA TYR A 7 17.47 0.84 15.69
C TYR A 7 16.74 -0.44 15.30
N THR A 8 15.58 -0.69 15.89
CA THR A 8 14.57 -1.56 15.28
C THR A 8 13.58 -0.61 14.59
N LEU A 9 13.86 -0.28 13.32
CA LEU A 9 13.07 0.62 12.46
C LEU A 9 11.82 -0.10 11.90
N SER A 10 10.99 -0.72 12.74
CA SER A 10 9.73 -1.33 12.28
C SER A 10 8.60 -0.30 12.07
N ASP A 11 8.69 0.90 12.63
CA ASP A 11 7.50 1.75 12.91
C ASP A 11 7.47 3.15 12.25
N LEU A 12 8.34 3.45 11.31
CA LEU A 12 8.19 4.63 10.44
C LEU A 12 7.61 4.17 9.10
N LYS A 13 6.28 4.24 8.98
CA LYS A 13 5.46 3.80 7.83
C LYS A 13 5.80 4.55 6.53
N ASP A 14 6.94 4.26 5.90
CA ASP A 14 7.23 4.65 4.52
C ASP A 14 6.63 3.61 3.54
N GLU A 15 5.38 3.22 3.78
CA GLU A 15 4.64 2.35 2.88
C GLU A 15 4.14 3.16 1.69
N VAL A 16 4.54 2.73 0.50
CA VAL A 16 4.06 3.30 -0.76
C VAL A 16 3.16 2.29 -1.45
N TYR A 17 1.94 2.73 -1.71
CA TYR A 17 0.87 1.95 -2.31
C TYR A 17 0.87 2.15 -3.84
N TYR A 18 1.12 1.08 -4.58
CA TYR A 18 1.13 1.08 -6.04
C TYR A 18 -0.07 0.30 -6.56
N PHE A 19 -1.03 1.03 -7.11
CA PHE A 19 -2.19 0.48 -7.78
C PHE A 19 -1.85 0.25 -9.25
N ASP A 20 -2.12 -0.95 -9.77
CA ASP A 20 -1.97 -1.24 -11.19
C ASP A 20 -3.02 -0.52 -12.07
N ASN A 21 -2.96 -0.76 -13.38
CA ASN A 21 -3.88 -0.16 -14.35
C ASN A 21 -5.32 -0.68 -14.26
N ASN A 22 -5.62 -1.64 -13.36
CA ASN A 22 -6.97 -2.17 -13.13
C ASN A 22 -7.71 -1.39 -12.05
N TRP A 23 -7.22 -0.23 -11.63
CA TRP A 23 -7.87 0.65 -10.68
C TRP A 23 -8.35 1.95 -11.31
N ARG A 24 -9.55 2.36 -10.92
CA ARG A 24 -10.04 3.72 -11.16
C ARG A 24 -9.98 4.50 -9.86
N ARG A 25 -9.32 5.66 -9.87
CA ARG A 25 -9.26 6.57 -8.71
C ARG A 25 -10.38 7.61 -8.79
N ILE A 26 -11.01 7.85 -7.64
CA ILE A 26 -12.03 8.88 -7.44
C ILE A 26 -11.60 9.68 -6.20
N PHE A 27 -11.53 11.01 -6.30
CA PHE A 27 -11.27 11.88 -5.16
C PHE A 27 -12.54 12.65 -4.82
N ALA A 28 -12.99 12.54 -3.58
CA ALA A 28 -14.19 13.21 -3.10
C ALA A 28 -14.12 13.43 -1.60
N ASN A 29 -14.53 14.60 -1.09
CA ASN A 29 -14.65 14.89 0.34
C ASN A 29 -13.39 14.54 1.17
N GLY A 30 -12.21 14.90 0.67
CA GLY A 30 -10.94 14.66 1.38
C GLY A 30 -10.47 13.20 1.46
N ARG A 31 -11.10 12.30 0.70
CA ARG A 31 -10.70 10.89 0.59
C ARG A 31 -10.46 10.49 -0.85
N ALA A 32 -9.52 9.56 -1.04
CA ALA A 32 -9.32 8.87 -2.30
C ALA A 32 -9.98 7.48 -2.24
N VAL A 33 -10.79 7.16 -3.24
CA VAL A 33 -11.40 5.84 -3.41
C VAL A 33 -10.85 5.21 -4.68
N TYR A 34 -10.25 4.03 -4.54
CA TYR A 34 -9.75 3.22 -5.63
C TYR A 34 -10.72 2.08 -5.86
N VAL A 35 -11.25 1.97 -7.08
CA VAL A 35 -12.23 0.94 -7.46
C VAL A 35 -11.61 0.00 -8.49
N ALA A 36 -11.59 -1.30 -8.18
CA ALA A 36 -11.10 -2.33 -9.09
C ALA A 36 -12.04 -2.46 -10.30
N THR A 37 -11.52 -2.21 -11.50
CA THR A 37 -12.29 -2.28 -12.76
C THR A 37 -12.29 -3.68 -13.37
N LYS A 38 -11.33 -4.54 -12.97
CA LYS A 38 -11.18 -5.93 -13.41
C LYS A 38 -10.87 -6.87 -12.23
N ASN A 39 -11.02 -8.17 -12.45
CA ASN A 39 -10.54 -9.20 -11.52
C ASN A 39 -9.02 -9.21 -11.50
N ASN A 40 -8.45 -9.67 -10.38
CA ASN A 40 -7.01 -9.68 -10.13
C ASN A 40 -6.37 -8.29 -10.17
N ALA A 41 -7.15 -7.24 -9.87
CA ALA A 41 -6.59 -5.90 -9.67
C ALA A 41 -5.58 -5.96 -8.52
N SER A 42 -4.37 -5.47 -8.77
CA SER A 42 -3.25 -5.63 -7.87
C SER A 42 -2.88 -4.33 -7.18
N LEU A 43 -2.51 -4.47 -5.90
CA LEU A 43 -1.92 -3.43 -5.08
C LEU A 43 -0.59 -3.95 -4.56
N THR A 44 0.50 -3.30 -4.93
CA THR A 44 1.82 -3.58 -4.38
C THR A 44 2.12 -2.58 -3.28
N ILE A 45 2.43 -3.09 -2.10
CA ILE A 45 2.88 -2.29 -0.96
C ILE A 45 4.39 -2.46 -0.87
N SER A 46 5.09 -1.35 -1.05
CA SER A 46 6.55 -1.28 -0.97
C SER A 46 6.96 -0.44 0.22
N ILE A 47 8.05 -0.81 0.87
CA ILE A 47 8.68 0.02 1.89
C ILE A 47 9.89 0.75 1.29
N ILE A 48 10.17 1.94 1.77
CA ILE A 48 11.44 2.63 1.48
C ILE A 48 12.46 2.18 2.53
N ASN A 49 13.57 1.60 2.10
CA ASN A 49 14.63 1.20 3.03
C ASN A 49 15.52 2.40 3.40
N ALA A 50 16.42 2.22 4.37
CA ALA A 50 17.34 3.28 4.83
C ALA A 50 18.27 3.86 3.73
N LYS A 51 18.39 3.18 2.57
CA LYS A 51 19.14 3.65 1.40
C LYS A 51 18.27 4.40 0.38
N GLY A 52 16.99 4.61 0.68
CA GLY A 52 16.02 5.24 -0.23
C GLY A 52 15.47 4.31 -1.31
N ASN A 53 15.84 3.02 -1.31
CA ASN A 53 15.36 2.07 -2.32
C ASN A 53 13.97 1.57 -1.97
N LYS A 54 13.11 1.48 -2.98
CA LYS A 54 11.77 0.89 -2.88
C LYS A 54 11.91 -0.63 -2.92
N VAL A 55 11.50 -1.29 -1.84
CA VAL A 55 11.50 -2.75 -1.74
C VAL A 55 10.04 -3.21 -1.68
N PRO A 56 9.52 -3.89 -2.71
CA PRO A 56 8.20 -4.48 -2.64
C PRO A 56 8.17 -5.53 -1.54
N LYS A 57 7.16 -5.49 -0.69
CA LYS A 57 7.01 -6.42 0.44
C LYS A 57 5.77 -7.27 0.33
N VAL A 58 4.69 -6.66 -0.15
CA VAL A 58 3.38 -7.29 -0.16
C VAL A 58 2.71 -7.03 -1.48
N LEU A 59 2.16 -8.08 -2.08
CA LEU A 59 1.24 -8.00 -3.21
C LEU A 59 -0.15 -8.43 -2.75
N GLN A 60 -1.12 -7.55 -2.96
CA GLN A 60 -2.53 -7.83 -2.68
C GLN A 60 -3.31 -7.92 -3.99
N LYS A 61 -4.21 -8.90 -4.10
CA LYS A 61 -5.08 -9.09 -5.26
C LYS A 61 -6.56 -8.99 -4.89
N TYR A 62 -7.30 -8.30 -5.74
CA TYR A 62 -8.71 -7.94 -5.52
C TYR A 62 -9.60 -8.40 -6.68
N LYS A 63 -10.87 -8.67 -6.35
CA LYS A 63 -11.92 -8.93 -7.35
C LYS A 63 -12.42 -7.61 -7.94
N LYS A 64 -13.04 -7.70 -9.13
CA LYS A 64 -13.71 -6.55 -9.76
C LYS A 64 -14.75 -5.95 -8.79
N GLY A 65 -14.78 -4.63 -8.70
CA GLY A 65 -15.70 -3.89 -7.84
C GLY A 65 -15.20 -3.64 -6.41
N SER A 66 -14.10 -4.28 -5.99
CA SER A 66 -13.45 -3.98 -4.70
C SER A 66 -13.09 -2.50 -4.59
N ARG A 67 -13.26 -1.93 -3.39
CA ARG A 67 -13.04 -0.50 -3.12
C ARG A 67 -12.04 -0.32 -1.99
N ILE A 68 -10.90 0.29 -2.28
CA ILE A 68 -9.93 0.71 -1.27
C ILE A 68 -10.14 2.20 -1.00
N VAL A 69 -10.29 2.56 0.27
CA VAL A 69 -10.53 3.94 0.69
C VAL A 69 -9.34 4.43 1.49
N VAL A 70 -8.79 5.57 1.07
CA VAL A 70 -7.66 6.24 1.72
C VAL A 70 -8.14 7.56 2.30
N ILE A 71 -7.97 7.73 3.62
CA ILE A 71 -8.38 8.93 4.38
C ILE A 71 -7.19 9.33 5.26
N GLY A 72 -6.48 10.40 4.88
CA GLY A 72 -5.22 10.75 5.52
C GLY A 72 -4.22 9.59 5.44
N LEU A 73 -3.78 9.10 6.60
CA LEU A 73 -2.86 7.95 6.73
C LEU A 73 -3.58 6.60 6.87
N ALA A 74 -4.92 6.60 6.97
CA ALA A 74 -5.70 5.38 7.11
C ALA A 74 -6.05 4.79 5.74
N VAL A 75 -5.89 3.47 5.62
CA VAL A 75 -6.28 2.70 4.43
C VAL A 75 -7.27 1.62 4.84
N HIS A 76 -8.46 1.67 4.27
CA HIS A 76 -9.47 0.62 4.41
C HIS A 76 -9.49 -0.23 3.15
N SER A 77 -9.24 -1.53 3.31
CA SER A 77 -9.25 -2.50 2.22
C SER A 77 -10.32 -3.57 2.45
N PRO A 78 -11.03 -4.01 1.39
CA PRO A 78 -12.00 -5.10 1.46
C PRO A 78 -11.25 -6.45 1.46
N PRO A 79 -11.94 -7.60 1.61
CA PRO A 79 -11.30 -8.91 1.54
C PRO A 79 -10.46 -9.08 0.27
N HIS A 80 -9.26 -9.64 0.44
CA HIS A 80 -8.25 -9.79 -0.61
C HIS A 80 -7.33 -10.97 -0.33
N THR A 81 -6.54 -11.33 -1.33
CA THR A 81 -5.47 -12.31 -1.17
C THR A 81 -4.14 -11.57 -1.05
N THR A 82 -3.31 -11.98 -0.09
CA THR A 82 -2.02 -11.37 0.21
C THR A 82 -0.89 -12.34 -0.11
N THR A 83 0.18 -11.85 -0.73
CA THR A 83 1.41 -12.61 -1.00
C THR A 83 2.61 -11.78 -0.54
N ASN A 84 3.49 -12.40 0.25
CA ASN A 84 4.76 -11.78 0.63
C ASN A 84 5.77 -11.95 -0.52
N LEU A 85 6.50 -10.88 -0.83
CA LEU A 85 7.51 -10.83 -1.89
C LEU A 85 8.93 -10.85 -1.32
#